data_AF-A0A956XNU9-F1
#
_entry.id   AF-A0A956XNU9-F1
#
_cell.length_a   1.000
_cell.length_b   1.000
_cell.length_c   1.000
_cell.angle_alpha   90.00
_cell.angle_beta   90.00
_cell.angle_gamma   90.00
#
_symmetry.space_group_name_H-M   'P 1'
#
loop_
_entity.id
_entity.type
_entity.pdbx_description
1 polymer ?
#
loop_
_entity_poly.entity_id
_entity_poly.type
_entity_poly.pdbx_seq_one_letter_code
_entity_poly.pdbx_strand_id
1 'polypeptide(L)' 'MDNPRLLVLRLRTLQMLYRGLANDIANLLDSHNGGTKFMPPEAVEEYRYLAAKRDEVADEIRLLEKLLFDDSDNT' A
#
# COMPACT_ATOMS: atom_id res chain seq x y z
N MET A 1 -0.02 16.75 20.06
CA MET A 1 0.35 15.33 20.26
C MET A 1 -0.71 14.50 19.57
N ASP A 2 -0.34 13.72 18.57
CA ASP A 2 -1.28 12.83 17.89
C ASP A 2 -1.76 11.75 18.88
N ASN A 3 -3.07 11.50 18.90
CA ASN A 3 -3.66 10.52 19.80
C ASN A 3 -3.23 9.11 19.33
N PRO A 4 -2.53 8.31 20.15
CA PRO A 4 -2.02 7.00 19.75
C PRO A 4 -3.12 6.06 19.21
N ARG A 5 -4.36 6.19 19.70
CA ARG A 5 -5.51 5.42 19.19
C ARG A 5 -5.87 5.83 17.76
N LEU A 6 -5.79 7.11 17.43
CA LEU A 6 -6.04 7.60 16.06
C LEU A 6 -4.94 7.14 15.10
N LEU A 7 -3.68 7.13 15.54
CA LEU A 7 -2.57 6.62 14.75
C LEU A 7 -2.70 5.11 14.47
N VAL A 8 -3.08 4.30 15.46
CA VAL A 8 -3.35 2.86 15.27
C VAL A 8 -4.53 2.62 14.31
N LEU A 9 -5.60 3.41 14.42
CA LEU A 9 -6.73 3.32 13.48
C LEU A 9 -6.31 3.67 12.06
N ARG A 10 -5.53 4.75 11.89
CA ARG A 10 -4.98 5.14 10.58
C ARG A 10 -4.11 4.04 9.99
N LEU A 11 -3.20 3.47 10.79
CA LEU A 11 -2.35 2.36 10.37
C LEU A 11 -3.16 1.16 9.88
N ARG A 12 -4.21 0.76 10.62
CA ARG A 12 -5.11 -0.34 10.20
C ARG A 12 -5.81 -0.04 8.88
N THR A 13 -6.31 1.19 8.70
CA THR A 13 -6.97 1.60 7.46
C THR A 13 -6.00 1.54 6.27
N LEU A 14 -4.77 2.00 6.44
CA LEU A 14 -3.76 1.94 5.39
C LEU A 14 -3.35 0.51 5.06
N GLN A 15 -3.21 -0.36 6.07
CA GLN A 15 -2.93 -1.79 5.85
C GLN A 15 -4.06 -2.49 5.08
N MET A 16 -5.32 -2.13 5.32
CA MET A 16 -6.45 -2.62 4.53
C MET A 16 -6.40 -2.11 3.09
N LEU A 17 -6.12 -0.82 2.89
CA LEU A 17 -5.97 -0.22 1.57
C LEU A 17 -4.82 -0.85 0.78
N TYR A 18 -3.66 -1.05 1.42
CA TYR A 18 -2.51 -1.71 0.83
C TYR A 18 -2.86 -3.11 0.32
N ARG A 19 -3.58 -3.91 1.12
CA ARG A 19 -4.05 -5.24 0.73
C ARG A 19 -5.04 -5.19 -0.43
N GLY A 20 -5.95 -4.22 -0.43
CA GLY A 20 -6.86 -3.99 -1.55
C GLY A 20 -6.11 -3.73 -2.84
N LEU A 21 -5.18 -2.77 -2.83
CA LEU A 21 -4.34 -2.42 -3.99
C LEU A 21 -3.50 -3.60 -4.47
N ALA A 22 -2.93 -4.40 -3.55
CA ALA A 22 -2.18 -5.59 -3.90
C ALA A 22 -3.06 -6.65 -4.59
N ASN A 23 -4.30 -6.83 -4.13
CA ASN A 23 -5.26 -7.73 -4.77
C ASN A 23 -5.69 -7.22 -6.14
N ASP A 24 -5.94 -5.92 -6.29
CA ASP A 24 -6.32 -5.33 -7.58
C ASP A 24 -5.20 -5.51 -8.61
N ILE A 25 -3.94 -5.28 -8.21
CA ILE A 25 -2.77 -5.54 -9.05
C ILE A 25 -2.66 -7.03 -9.43
N ALA A 26 -2.87 -7.94 -8.48
CA ALA A 26 -2.83 -9.38 -8.75
C ALA A 26 -3.91 -9.80 -9.74
N ASN A 27 -5.15 -9.33 -9.55
CA ASN A 27 -6.27 -9.61 -10.45
C ASN A 27 -6.00 -9.07 -11.87
N LEU A 28 -5.43 -7.87 -11.97
CA LEU A 28 -5.05 -7.27 -13.25
C LEU A 28 -3.92 -8.06 -13.92
N LEU A 29 -2.94 -8.54 -13.17
CA LEU A 29 -1.90 -9.42 -13.72
C LEU A 29 -2.49 -10.74 -14.20
N ASP A 30 -3.34 -11.39 -13.40
CA ASP A 30 -3.96 -12.68 -13.70
C ASP A 30 -4.87 -12.59 -14.94
N SER A 31 -5.60 -11.50 -15.13
CA SER A 31 -6.41 -11.28 -16.34
C SER A 31 -5.57 -11.16 -17.63
N HIS A 32 -4.28 -10.86 -17.49
CA HIS A 32 -3.32 -10.72 -18.57
C HIS A 32 -2.17 -11.74 -18.47
N ASN A 33 -2.48 -13.01 -18.21
CA ASN A 33 -1.51 -14.12 -18.19
C ASN A 33 -0.33 -13.92 -17.21
N GLY A 34 -0.58 -13.26 -16.08
CA GLY A 34 0.38 -13.07 -15.00
C GLY A 34 1.51 -12.09 -15.31
N GLY A 35 1.38 -11.23 -16.31
CA GLY A 35 2.47 -10.32 -16.65
C GLY A 35 2.09 -9.09 -17.47
N THR A 36 2.71 -7.96 -17.14
CA THR A 36 2.52 -6.67 -17.82
C THR A 36 2.91 -6.68 -19.30
N LYS A 37 3.77 -7.62 -19.73
CA LYS A 37 4.12 -7.82 -21.15
C LYS A 37 2.96 -8.27 -22.04
N PHE A 38 1.89 -8.80 -21.44
CA PHE A 38 0.69 -9.25 -22.16
C PHE A 38 -0.48 -8.27 -22.01
N MET A 39 -0.28 -7.17 -21.27
CA MET A 39 -1.29 -6.15 -21.08
C MET A 39 -1.37 -5.23 -22.31
N PRO A 40 -2.58 -4.82 -22.72
CA PRO A 40 -2.71 -3.67 -23.61
C PRO A 40 -2.21 -2.40 -22.92
N PRO A 41 -1.85 -1.34 -23.68
CA PRO A 41 -1.30 -0.11 -23.11
C PRO A 41 -2.15 0.51 -21.99
N GLU A 42 -3.47 0.47 -22.11
CA GLU A 42 -4.39 1.00 -21.10
C GLU A 42 -4.28 0.26 -19.76
N ALA A 43 -4.19 -1.07 -19.80
CA ALA A 43 -4.01 -1.91 -18.61
C ALA A 43 -2.61 -1.74 -17.99
N VAL A 44 -1.58 -1.43 -18.81
CA VAL A 44 -0.25 -1.09 -18.29
C VAL A 44 -0.30 0.22 -17.50
N GLU A 45 -1.02 1.23 -18.00
CA GLU A 45 -1.19 2.50 -17.29
C GLU A 45 -2.00 2.32 -15.99
N GLU A 46 -3.05 1.52 -16.01
CA GLU A 46 -3.79 1.14 -14.80
C GLU A 46 -2.88 0.43 -13.79
N TYR A 47 -2.10 -0.56 -14.23
CA TYR A 47 -1.12 -1.25 -13.40
C TYR A 47 -0.14 -0.28 -12.75
N ARG A 48 0.41 0.67 -13.54
CA ARG A 48 1.36 1.69 -13.04
C ARG A 48 0.71 2.59 -11.99
N TYR A 49 -0.52 3.02 -12.23
CA TYR A 49 -1.28 3.83 -11.29
C TYR A 49 -1.51 3.09 -9.97
N LEU A 50 -1.96 1.83 -10.03
CA LEU A 50 -2.19 1.01 -8.84
C LEU A 50 -0.88 0.76 -8.08
N ALA A 51 0.21 0.47 -8.79
CA ALA A 51 1.52 0.23 -8.19
C ALA A 51 2.07 1.49 -7.49
N ALA A 52 1.98 2.67 -8.13
CA ALA A 52 2.39 3.93 -7.53
C ALA A 52 1.60 4.21 -6.23
N LYS A 53 0.28 4.06 -6.28
CA LYS A 53 -0.58 4.26 -5.11
C LYS A 53 -0.29 3.26 -3.99
N ARG A 54 0.03 2.01 -4.32
CA ARG A 54 0.45 1.00 -3.33
C ARG A 54 1.74 1.41 -2.64
N ASP A 55 2.70 1.93 -3.39
CA ASP A 55 4.00 2.35 -2.85
C ASP A 55 3.84 3.58 -1.95
N GLU A 56 3.01 4.56 -2.31
CA GLU A 56 2.64 5.70 -1.44
C GLU A 56 2.03 5.23 -0.10
N VAL A 57 1.09 4.29 -0.15
CA VAL A 57 0.47 3.72 1.06
C VAL A 57 1.50 2.95 1.89
N ALA A 58 2.43 2.24 1.25
CA ALA A 58 3.48 1.52 1.95
C ALA A 58 4.44 2.46 2.69
N ASP A 59 4.78 3.60 2.09
CA ASP A 59 5.62 4.61 2.72
C ASP A 59 4.91 5.27 3.91
N GLU A 60 3.61 5.52 3.81
CA GLU A 60 2.81 6.04 4.92
C GLU A 60 2.69 5.04 6.07
N ILE A 61 2.53 3.74 5.77
CA ILE A 61 2.56 2.66 6.77
C ILE A 61 3.90 2.67 7.50
N ARG A 62 5.03 2.70 6.78
CA ARG A 62 6.38 2.72 7.40
C ARG A 62 6.56 3.92 8.31
N LEU A 63 6.10 5.10 7.89
CA LEU A 63 6.19 6.32 8.69
C LEU A 63 5.37 6.20 9.98
N LEU A 64 4.15 5.66 9.90
CA LEU A 64 3.29 5.48 11.07
C LEU A 64 3.80 4.38 12.01
N GLU A 65 4.32 3.29 11.48
CA GLU A 65 4.95 2.23 12.27
C GLU A 65 6.14 2.80 13.04
N LYS A 66 6.99 3.60 12.37
CA LYS A 66 8.07 4.32 13.03
C LYS A 66 7.55 5.22 14.17
N LEU A 67 6.55 6.06 13.91
CA LEU A 67 5.98 6.94 14.93
C LEU A 67 5.34 6.20 16.12
N LEU A 68 4.77 5.02 15.89
CA LEU A 68 4.08 4.25 16.91
C LEU A 68 5.03 3.36 17.73
N PHE A 69 6.14 2.91 17.14
CA PHE A 69 6.96 1.85 17.72
C PHE A 69 8.42 2.25 17.98
N ASP A 70 9.01 3.20 17.22
CA ASP A 70 10.43 3.60 17.42
C ASP A 70 10.64 4.54 18.63
N ASP A 71 9.61 5.20 19.17
CA ASP A 71 9.73 6.01 20.40
C ASP A 71 9.85 5.16 21.69
N SER A 72 9.89 3.83 21.57
CA SER A 72 9.99 2.88 22.70
C SER A 72 11.42 2.56 23.13
N ASP A 73 12.44 2.99 22.37
CA ASP A 73 13.87 2.70 22.64
C ASP A 73 14.65 3.97 23.02
N ASN A 74 14.35 4.53 24.20
CA ASN A 74 15.23 5.50 24.85
C ASN A 74 15.25 5.25 26.37
N THR A 75 15.80 4.08 26.75
CA THR A 75 16.33 3.79 28.09
C THR A 75 17.84 3.70 28.05
#